data_AF-A0A6I2RAI7-F1
#
_entry.id   AF-A0A6I2RAI7-F1
#
_cell.length_a   1.000
_cell.length_b   1.000
_cell.length_c   1.000
_cell.angle_alpha   90.00
_cell.angle_beta   90.00
_cell.angle_gamma   90.00
#
_symmetry.space_group_name_H-M   'P 1'
#
loop_
_entity.id
_entity.type
_entity.pdbx_description
1 polymer ?
#
loop_
_entity_poly.entity_id
_entity_poly.type
_entity_poly.pdbx_seq_one_letter_code
_entity_poly.pdbx_strand_id
1 'polypeptide(L)'
;MKKKIGLVVAIIFIGALAFGISRVVQNPEQYQKTDPNIEAIMNSCEVTEAQAETIWGILQECGVGSIEIISRDTMLDGLYNTDDIGYRIRTEDGNNPVLYLNGAGEVSQIRWANQTLYPKS
;
A
#
# COMPACT_ATOMS: atom_id res chain seq x y z
N MET A 1 -45.10 26.92 16.10
CA MET A 1 -44.66 26.69 14.70
C MET A 1 -43.18 26.29 14.61
N LYS A 2 -42.24 27.00 15.25
CA LYS A 2 -40.78 26.68 15.26
C LYS A 2 -40.42 25.25 15.70
N LYS A 3 -41.08 24.70 16.75
CA LYS A 3 -40.85 23.32 17.23
C LYS A 3 -41.23 22.23 16.22
N LYS A 4 -42.21 22.47 15.35
CA LYS A 4 -42.64 21.50 14.32
C LYS A 4 -41.66 21.49 13.13
N ILE A 5 -41.13 22.66 12.78
CA ILE A 5 -40.11 22.80 11.72
C ILE A 5 -38.80 22.13 12.13
N GLY A 6 -38.35 22.32 13.38
CA GLY A 6 -37.16 21.64 13.89
C GLY A 6 -37.29 20.11 13.89
N LEU A 7 -38.48 19.58 14.19
CA LEU A 7 -38.74 18.15 14.16
C LEU A 7 -38.68 17.58 12.74
N VAL A 8 -39.26 18.27 11.75
CA VAL A 8 -39.23 17.85 10.34
C VAL A 8 -37.80 17.85 9.80
N VAL A 9 -37.00 18.88 10.12
CA VAL A 9 -35.59 18.95 9.71
C VAL A 9 -34.78 17.80 10.34
N ALA A 10 -35.03 17.48 11.61
CA ALA A 10 -34.34 16.38 12.28
C ALA A 10 -34.64 15.01 11.64
N ILE A 11 -35.89 14.76 11.24
CA ILE A 11 -36.28 13.50 10.59
C ILE A 11 -35.61 13.35 9.22
N ILE A 12 -35.57 14.42 8.42
CA ILE A 12 -34.90 14.42 7.11
C ILE A 12 -33.40 14.16 7.29
N PHE A 13 -32.77 14.78 8.29
CA PHE A 13 -31.35 14.61 8.55
C PHE A 13 -31.01 13.16 8.97
N ILE A 14 -31.81 12.56 9.86
CA ILE A 14 -31.64 11.16 10.27
C ILE A 14 -31.86 10.21 9.09
N GLY A 15 -32.86 10.47 8.24
CA GLY A 15 -33.12 9.69 7.03
C GLY A 15 -31.96 9.74 6.04
N ALA A 16 -31.39 10.92 5.80
CA ALA A 16 -30.22 11.09 4.94
C ALA A 16 -28.97 10.37 5.51
N LEU A 17 -28.76 10.43 6.83
CA LEU A 17 -27.67 9.72 7.51
C LEU A 17 -27.80 8.21 7.39
N ALA A 18 -28.99 7.66 7.66
CA ALA A 18 -29.27 6.24 7.53
C ALA A 18 -29.09 5.74 6.09
N PHE A 19 -29.50 6.55 5.11
CA PHE A 19 -29.31 6.23 3.69
C PHE A 19 -27.82 6.24 3.29
N GLY A 20 -27.05 7.23 3.77
CA GLY A 20 -25.61 7.29 3.56
C GLY A 20 -24.87 6.08 4.13
N ILE A 21 -25.18 5.69 5.37
CA ILE A 21 -24.58 4.51 6.03
C ILE A 21 -24.95 3.23 5.29
N SER A 22 -26.20 3.08 4.85
CA SER A 22 -26.66 1.90 4.09
C SER A 22 -25.86 1.69 2.80
N ARG A 23 -25.55 2.78 2.07
CA ARG A 23 -24.74 2.72 0.84
C ARG A 23 -23.31 2.23 1.10
N VAL A 24 -22.68 2.66 2.20
CA VAL A 24 -21.33 2.24 2.59
C VAL A 24 -21.30 0.76 3.01
N VAL A 25 -22.27 0.33 3.81
CA VAL A 25 -22.38 -1.06 4.27
C VAL A 25 -22.67 -2.03 3.12
N GLN A 26 -23.44 -1.60 2.12
CA GLN A 26 -23.79 -2.43 0.97
C GLN A 26 -22.71 -2.49 -0.11
N ASN A 27 -21.77 -1.55 -0.14
CA ASN A 27 -20.70 -1.49 -1.14
C ASN A 27 -19.33 -1.29 -0.46
N PRO A 28 -18.93 -2.16 0.48
CA PRO A 28 -17.72 -1.95 1.27
C PRO A 28 -16.47 -1.83 0.39
N GLU A 29 -16.41 -2.58 -0.72
CA GLU A 29 -15.31 -2.55 -1.70
C GLU A 29 -15.17 -1.19 -2.40
N GLN A 30 -16.28 -0.48 -2.66
CA GLN A 30 -16.25 0.86 -3.27
C GLN A 30 -15.67 1.93 -2.32
N TYR A 31 -15.65 1.64 -1.02
CA TYR A 31 -15.17 2.54 0.02
C TYR A 31 -13.89 2.04 0.72
N GLN A 32 -13.42 0.83 0.42
CA GLN A 32 -12.09 0.37 0.78
C GLN A 32 -11.08 1.09 -0.10
N LYS A 33 -10.42 2.10 0.47
CA LYS A 33 -9.22 2.65 -0.14
C LYS A 33 -8.12 1.60 -0.04
N THR A 34 -7.61 1.17 -1.18
CA THR A 34 -6.35 0.42 -1.25
C THR A 34 -5.28 1.18 -0.46
N ASP A 35 -4.49 0.47 0.33
CA ASP A 35 -3.39 1.08 1.10
C ASP A 35 -2.48 1.85 0.14
N PRO A 36 -2.14 3.12 0.40
CA PRO A 36 -1.28 3.91 -0.49
C PRO A 36 0.08 3.25 -0.76
N ASN A 37 0.59 2.41 0.17
CA ASN A 37 1.81 1.64 -0.04
C ASN A 37 1.62 0.53 -1.07
N ILE A 38 0.47 -0.17 -1.03
CA ILE A 38 0.12 -1.19 -2.02
C ILE A 38 -0.01 -0.53 -3.40
N GLU A 39 -0.71 0.60 -3.49
CA GLU A 39 -0.85 1.36 -4.74
C GLU A 39 0.51 1.81 -5.29
N ALA A 40 1.41 2.31 -4.44
CA ALA A 40 2.75 2.71 -4.83
C ALA A 40 3.58 1.54 -5.38
N ILE A 41 3.49 0.36 -4.75
CA ILE A 41 4.16 -0.87 -5.20
C ILE A 41 3.59 -1.32 -6.55
N MET A 42 2.27 -1.41 -6.69
CA MET A 42 1.63 -1.81 -7.96
C MET A 42 2.07 -0.92 -9.12
N ASN A 43 1.98 0.40 -8.92
CA ASN A 43 2.26 1.38 -9.96
C ASN A 43 3.73 1.40 -10.39
N SER A 44 4.64 1.00 -9.49
CA SER A 44 6.08 1.12 -9.73
C SER A 44 6.75 -0.20 -10.09
N CYS A 45 6.20 -1.33 -9.63
CA CYS A 45 6.81 -2.65 -9.77
C CYS A 45 6.17 -3.52 -10.85
N GLU A 46 5.13 -3.04 -11.54
CA GLU A 46 4.41 -3.81 -12.58
C GLU A 46 3.86 -5.15 -12.06
N VAL A 47 3.39 -5.17 -10.80
CA VAL A 47 2.85 -6.36 -10.13
C VAL A 47 1.34 -6.26 -9.92
N THR A 48 0.69 -7.41 -9.69
CA THR A 48 -0.72 -7.46 -9.29
C THR A 48 -0.93 -6.92 -7.87
N GLU A 49 -2.18 -6.58 -7.53
CA GLU A 49 -2.54 -6.14 -6.17
C GLU A 49 -2.19 -7.18 -5.10
N ALA A 50 -2.50 -8.46 -5.34
CA ALA A 50 -2.17 -9.55 -4.41
C ALA A 50 -0.65 -9.73 -4.21
N GLN A 51 0.14 -9.51 -5.27
CA GLN A 51 1.60 -9.49 -5.15
C GLN A 51 2.08 -8.26 -4.38
N ALA A 52 1.49 -7.09 -4.64
CA ALA A 52 1.82 -5.87 -3.91
C ALA A 52 1.48 -5.97 -2.41
N GLU A 53 0.35 -6.58 -2.06
CA GLU A 53 -0.01 -6.94 -0.67
C GLU A 53 1.05 -7.83 -0.03
N THR A 54 1.49 -8.86 -0.75
CA THR A 54 2.52 -9.80 -0.28
C THR A 54 3.86 -9.08 -0.09
N ILE A 55 4.29 -8.27 -1.06
CA ILE A 55 5.51 -7.46 -0.99
C ILE A 55 5.44 -6.50 0.19
N TRP A 56 4.30 -5.81 0.37
CA TRP A 56 4.10 -4.89 1.47
C TRP A 56 4.19 -5.57 2.83
N GLY A 57 3.56 -6.75 2.98
CA GLY A 57 3.67 -7.56 4.18
C GLY A 57 5.12 -7.92 4.51
N ILE A 58 5.92 -8.35 3.53
CA ILE A 58 7.32 -8.69 3.73
C ILE A 58 8.16 -7.45 4.11
N LEU A 59 7.89 -6.30 3.47
CA LEU A 59 8.53 -5.02 3.83
C LEU A 59 8.24 -4.64 5.29
N GLN A 60 7.00 -4.78 5.74
CA GLN A 60 6.61 -4.54 7.12
C GLN A 60 7.29 -5.51 8.10
N GLU A 61 7.39 -6.80 7.76
CA GLU A 61 8.10 -7.80 8.56
C GLU A 61 9.63 -7.54 8.66
N CYS A 62 10.16 -6.79 7.70
CA CYS A 62 11.55 -6.30 7.68
C CYS A 62 11.72 -4.95 8.41
N GLY A 63 10.64 -4.37 8.94
CA GLY A 63 10.67 -3.07 9.61
C GLY A 63 10.77 -1.87 8.67
N VAL A 64 10.45 -2.05 7.38
CA VAL A 64 10.36 -0.93 6.43
C VAL A 64 9.09 -0.14 6.73
N GLY A 65 9.25 1.17 6.98
CA GLY A 65 8.15 2.09 7.23
C GLY A 65 7.36 2.47 5.98
N SER A 66 6.42 3.40 6.12
CA SER A 66 5.60 3.94 5.02
C SER A 66 6.47 4.40 3.85
N ILE A 67 6.05 4.08 2.63
CA ILE A 67 6.73 4.41 1.39
C ILE A 67 6.39 5.86 1.00
N GLU A 68 7.41 6.71 0.90
CA GLU A 68 7.28 8.04 0.27
C GLU A 68 7.38 7.90 -1.26
N ILE A 69 8.36 7.12 -1.72
CA ILE A 69 8.54 6.79 -3.14
C ILE A 69 9.18 5.42 -3.29
N ILE A 70 8.77 4.72 -4.34
CA ILE A 70 9.44 3.52 -4.84
C ILE A 70 9.73 3.73 -6.33
N SER A 71 10.94 3.41 -6.77
CA SER A 71 11.36 3.60 -8.16
C SER A 71 12.37 2.54 -8.57
N ARG A 72 12.19 1.98 -9.77
CA ARG A 72 13.17 1.07 -10.38
C ARG A 72 14.52 1.79 -10.56
N ASP A 73 15.60 1.10 -10.21
CA ASP A 73 16.97 1.54 -10.49
C ASP A 73 17.67 0.44 -11.29
N THR A 74 17.86 0.70 -12.58
CA THR A 74 18.42 -0.28 -13.52
C THR A 74 19.87 -0.65 -13.24
N MET A 75 20.60 0.11 -12.41
CA MET A 75 21.93 -0.28 -11.95
C MET A 75 21.89 -1.40 -10.89
N LEU A 76 20.72 -1.65 -10.31
CA LEU A 76 20.50 -2.71 -9.33
C LEU A 76 20.01 -4.00 -10.00
N ASP A 77 19.46 -3.93 -11.21
CA ASP A 77 19.00 -5.10 -11.96
C ASP A 77 20.16 -6.09 -12.14
N GLY A 78 19.91 -7.37 -11.84
CA GLY A 78 20.92 -8.42 -11.98
C GLY A 78 22.04 -8.41 -10.93
N LEU A 79 22.04 -7.49 -9.95
CA LEU A 79 23.20 -7.25 -9.09
C LEU A 79 23.54 -8.43 -8.16
N TYR A 80 22.53 -9.12 -7.63
CA TYR A 80 22.70 -10.27 -6.74
C TYR A 80 22.24 -11.58 -7.38
N ASN A 81 21.15 -11.55 -8.16
CA ASN A 81 20.67 -12.66 -8.98
C ASN A 81 20.37 -12.14 -10.38
N THR A 82 20.69 -12.92 -11.41
CA THR A 82 20.67 -12.48 -12.82
C THR A 82 19.33 -11.92 -13.30
N ASP A 83 18.22 -12.48 -12.83
CA ASP A 83 16.87 -12.11 -13.29
C ASP A 83 16.15 -11.14 -12.35
N ASP A 84 16.84 -10.64 -11.31
CA ASP A 84 16.23 -9.72 -10.35
C ASP A 84 16.14 -8.30 -10.92
N ILE A 85 15.01 -7.64 -10.65
CA ILE A 85 14.78 -6.22 -10.90
C ILE A 85 14.91 -5.47 -9.57
N GLY A 86 15.70 -4.41 -9.55
CA GLY A 86 16.01 -3.65 -8.35
C GLY A 86 15.24 -2.33 -8.24
N TYR A 87 14.75 -2.05 -7.04
CA TYR A 87 13.97 -0.86 -6.69
C TYR A 87 14.56 -0.17 -5.47
N ARG A 88 14.64 1.16 -5.52
CA ARG A 88 14.89 1.99 -4.34
C ARG A 88 13.58 2.38 -3.72
N ILE A 89 13.47 2.17 -2.42
CA ILE A 89 12.38 2.68 -1.61
C ILE A 89 12.96 3.80 -0.76
N ARG A 90 12.31 4.97 -0.77
CA ARG A 90 12.53 5.99 0.25
C ARG A 90 11.29 6.05 1.11
N THR A 91 11.48 5.90 2.40
CA THR A 91 10.40 5.88 3.38
C THR A 91 10.18 7.27 3.98
N GLU A 92 9.00 7.50 4.55
CA GLU A 92 8.66 8.79 5.17
C GLU A 92 9.58 9.17 6.34
N ASP A 93 10.18 8.18 7.00
CA ASP A 93 11.17 8.37 8.08
C ASP A 93 12.61 8.62 7.55
N GLY A 94 12.78 8.71 6.23
CA GLY A 94 14.05 9.03 5.57
C GLY A 94 14.97 7.83 5.35
N ASN A 95 14.55 6.61 5.67
CA ASN A 95 15.30 5.40 5.35
C ASN A 95 15.23 5.08 3.85
N ASN A 96 16.22 4.33 3.38
CA ASN A 96 16.38 4.03 1.95
C ASN A 96 16.67 2.54 1.69
N PRO A 97 15.74 1.63 2.00
CA PRO A 97 15.91 0.21 1.67
C PRO A 97 15.88 -0.03 0.16
N VAL A 98 16.46 -1.15 -0.23
CA VAL A 98 16.46 -1.65 -1.61
C VAL A 98 15.66 -2.94 -1.66
N LEU A 99 14.68 -2.99 -2.57
CA LEU A 99 13.85 -4.15 -2.85
C LEU A 99 14.33 -4.79 -4.16
N TYR A 100 14.45 -6.11 -4.17
CA TYR A 100 14.70 -6.92 -5.36
C TYR A 100 13.50 -7.84 -5.59
N LEU A 101 12.98 -7.83 -6.80
CA LEU A 101 11.93 -8.74 -7.25
C LEU A 101 12.49 -9.69 -8.30
N ASN A 102 12.17 -10.98 -8.20
CA ASN A 102 12.52 -11.96 -9.22
C ASN A 102 11.67 -11.76 -10.50
N GLY A 103 11.97 -12.52 -11.56
CA GLY A 103 11.21 -12.46 -12.83
C GLY A 103 9.72 -12.83 -12.73
N ALA A 104 9.27 -13.38 -11.60
CA ALA A 104 7.85 -13.65 -11.32
C ALA A 104 7.18 -12.52 -10.49
N GLY A 105 7.91 -11.46 -10.13
CA GLY A 105 7.42 -10.36 -9.30
C GLY A 105 7.39 -10.66 -7.80
N GLU A 106 8.09 -11.71 -7.34
CA GLU A 106 8.17 -12.08 -5.93
C GLU A 106 9.42 -11.50 -5.28
N VAL A 107 9.38 -11.21 -3.98
CA VAL A 107 10.53 -10.67 -3.24
C VAL A 107 11.67 -11.70 -3.23
N SER A 108 12.77 -11.38 -3.90
CA SER A 108 14.00 -12.17 -3.82
C SER A 108 14.87 -11.70 -2.65
N GLN A 109 14.93 -10.39 -2.43
CA GLN A 109 15.79 -9.80 -1.41
C GLN A 109 15.33 -8.41 -0.98
N ILE A 110 15.50 -8.08 0.30
CA ILE A 110 15.42 -6.71 0.81
C ILE A 110 16.73 -6.40 1.51
N ARG A 111 17.31 -5.23 1.23
CA ARG A 111 18.57 -4.79 1.83
C ARG A 111 18.49 -3.38 2.37
N TRP A 112 19.19 -3.13 3.47
CA TRP A 112 19.41 -1.77 3.98
C TRP A 112 20.68 -1.73 4.83
N ALA A 113 21.41 -0.62 4.80
CA ALA A 113 22.60 -0.39 5.62
C ALA A 113 23.63 -1.55 5.62
N ASN A 114 23.95 -2.09 4.43
CA ASN A 114 24.83 -3.26 4.22
C ASN A 114 24.33 -4.59 4.81
N GLN A 115 23.09 -4.65 5.29
CA GLN A 115 22.44 -5.86 5.79
C GLN A 115 21.42 -6.39 4.79
N THR A 116 21.30 -7.71 4.71
CA THR A 116 20.18 -8.38 4.07
C THR A 116 19.07 -8.51 5.11
N LEU A 117 17.92 -7.87 4.89
CA LEU A 117 16.75 -7.93 5.77
C LEU A 117 15.84 -9.12 5.42
N TYR A 118 15.78 -9.46 4.12
CA TYR A 118 15.07 -10.64 3.61
C TYR A 118 15.92 -11.31 2.51
N PRO A 119 16.00 -12.66 2.48
CA PRO A 119 15.45 -13.58 3.49
C PRO A 119 16.18 -13.41 4.84
N LYS A 120 15.47 -13.65 5.94
CA LYS A 120 16.07 -13.63 7.29
C LYS A 120 17.07 -14.79 7.39
N SER A 121 18.31 -14.49 7.78
CA SER A 121 19.38 -15.46 8.06
C SER A 121 19.13 -16.25 9.32
#